data_AF-A0A9Q3HXZ7-F1
#
_entry.id   AF-A0A9Q3HXZ7-F1
#
_cell.length_a   1.000
_cell.length_b   1.000
_cell.length_c   1.000
_cell.angle_alpha   90.00
_cell.angle_beta   90.00
_cell.angle_gamma   90.00
#
_symmetry.space_group_name_H-M   'P 1'
#
loop_
_entity.id
_entity.type
_entity.pdbx_description
1 polymer ?
#
loop_
_entity_poly.entity_id
_entity_poly.type
_entity_poly.pdbx_seq_one_letter_code
_entity_poly.pdbx_strand_id
1 'polypeptide(L)'
;MLEKGWDPCLPAVTLKEDLIDIHPKASRFKIMFDKVKHQAKQKWDKSHKVPDFNVGDLVLVSTLNFNNIKGPKKLKYFIKPYQPADKEFFPLRNPTPLTVPPMEQGEDRKIKKVIKERRLRGKNQREYIVRYRSPVHEDEWLAE
;
A
#
# COMPACT_ATOMS: atom_id res chain seq x y z
N MET A 1 34.25 -26.34 -46.78
CA MET A 1 34.72 -26.74 -45.44
C MET A 1 35.38 -25.53 -44.82
N LEU A 2 34.82 -24.97 -43.74
CA LEU A 2 35.39 -23.94 -42.87
C LEU A 2 34.63 -24.08 -41.53
N GLU A 3 35.11 -24.93 -40.63
CA GLU A 3 35.96 -24.58 -39.48
C GLU A 3 35.25 -23.78 -38.38
N LYS A 4 35.28 -24.41 -37.21
CA LYS A 4 34.78 -24.02 -35.89
C LYS A 4 35.26 -22.62 -35.49
N GLY A 5 34.33 -21.74 -35.15
CA GLY A 5 34.59 -20.57 -34.30
C GLY A 5 34.00 -20.81 -32.92
N TRP A 6 34.84 -21.20 -31.96
CA TRP A 6 34.52 -21.20 -30.53
C TRP A 6 35.00 -19.85 -29.99
N ASP A 7 34.10 -19.01 -29.48
CA ASP A 7 34.46 -17.72 -28.88
C ASP A 7 34.85 -17.90 -27.40
N PRO A 8 36.13 -17.73 -27.02
CA PRO A 8 36.61 -17.98 -25.66
C PRO A 8 36.33 -16.83 -24.68
N CYS A 9 35.64 -15.76 -25.12
CA CYS A 9 35.42 -14.55 -24.34
C CYS A 9 33.97 -14.36 -23.86
N LEU A 10 33.11 -15.38 -23.96
CA LEU A 10 31.80 -15.35 -23.31
C LEU A 10 32.00 -15.54 -21.80
N PRO A 11 31.64 -14.56 -20.95
CA PRO A 11 31.79 -14.70 -19.51
C PRO A 11 30.93 -15.87 -19.04
N ALA A 12 31.56 -16.84 -18.35
CA ALA A 12 30.96 -18.08 -17.84
C ALA A 12 29.91 -17.88 -16.72
N VAL A 13 29.24 -16.73 -16.68
CA VAL A 13 28.28 -16.34 -15.63
C VAL A 13 26.83 -16.43 -16.12
N THR A 14 26.60 -16.98 -17.32
CA THR A 14 25.26 -17.24 -17.87
C THR A 14 24.61 -18.52 -17.33
N LEU A 15 24.83 -18.85 -16.06
CA LEU A 15 24.11 -19.94 -15.38
C LEU A 15 23.72 -19.52 -13.97
N LYS A 16 22.70 -18.66 -13.89
CA LYS A 16 21.75 -18.64 -12.78
C LYS A 16 20.35 -18.50 -13.37
N GLU A 17 19.85 -19.59 -13.94
CA GLU A 17 18.53 -19.68 -14.58
C GLU A 17 17.37 -19.46 -13.59
N ASP A 18 17.65 -19.47 -12.28
CA ASP A 18 16.66 -19.23 -11.21
C ASP A 18 16.75 -17.84 -10.54
N LEU A 19 17.73 -17.00 -10.90
CA LEU A 19 17.74 -15.61 -10.46
C LEU A 19 17.07 -14.76 -11.53
N ILE A 20 15.78 -14.49 -11.35
CA ILE A 20 15.14 -13.35 -12.01
C ILE A 20 15.99 -12.14 -11.65
N ASP A 21 16.76 -11.64 -12.61
CA ASP A 21 17.59 -10.46 -12.46
C ASP A 21 16.63 -9.26 -12.37
N ILE A 22 16.05 -9.07 -11.18
CA ILE A 22 15.16 -7.96 -10.88
C ILE A 22 16.06 -6.73 -10.97
N HIS A 23 16.04 -6.07 -12.14
CA HIS A 23 16.73 -4.83 -12.41
C HIS A 23 16.61 -3.93 -11.17
N PRO A 24 17.68 -3.28 -10.66
CA PRO A 24 17.66 -2.58 -9.35
C PRO A 24 16.57 -1.49 -9.21
N LYS A 25 15.94 -1.08 -10.33
CA LYS A 25 14.71 -0.27 -10.33
C LYS A 25 13.45 -1.06 -9.90
N ALA A 26 13.30 -2.32 -10.31
CA ALA A 26 12.16 -3.17 -9.99
C ALA A 26 12.13 -3.61 -8.50
N SER A 27 13.29 -3.85 -7.88
CA SER A 27 13.40 -4.09 -6.43
C SER A 27 13.06 -2.83 -5.63
N ARG A 28 13.45 -1.64 -6.14
CA ARG A 28 12.99 -0.34 -5.60
C ARG A 28 11.49 -0.11 -5.79
N PHE A 29 10.90 -0.63 -6.86
CA PHE A 29 9.45 -0.51 -7.12
C PHE A 29 8.63 -1.20 -6.03
N LYS A 30 9.05 -2.38 -5.56
CA LYS A 30 8.36 -3.07 -4.47
C LYS A 30 8.36 -2.25 -3.19
N ILE A 31 9.52 -1.71 -2.80
CA ILE A 31 9.65 -0.83 -1.63
C ILE A 31 8.80 0.44 -1.78
N MET A 32 8.80 1.07 -2.96
CA MET A 32 7.96 2.24 -3.22
C MET A 32 6.47 1.90 -3.17
N PHE A 33 6.06 0.77 -3.75
CA PHE A 33 4.68 0.33 -3.80
C PHE A 33 4.14 -0.02 -2.41
N ASP A 34 4.94 -0.71 -1.59
CA ASP A 34 4.57 -1.05 -0.21
C ASP A 34 4.49 0.22 0.65
N LYS A 35 5.43 1.18 0.49
CA LYS A 35 5.34 2.51 1.13
C LYS A 35 4.06 3.27 0.75
N VAL A 36 3.68 3.26 -0.53
CA VAL A 36 2.44 3.90 -1.01
C VAL A 36 1.21 3.20 -0.43
N LYS A 37 1.19 1.86 -0.37
CA LYS A 37 0.09 1.11 0.25
C LYS A 37 -0.10 1.43 1.73
N HIS A 38 0.98 1.48 2.51
CA HIS A 38 0.88 1.82 3.94
C HIS A 38 0.42 3.26 4.17
N GLN A 39 0.86 4.22 3.34
CA GLN A 39 0.40 5.61 3.44
C GLN A 39 -1.04 5.81 2.95
N ALA A 40 -1.47 5.08 1.91
CA ALA A 40 -2.84 5.14 1.41
C ALA A 40 -3.86 4.67 2.46
N LYS A 41 -3.49 3.70 3.30
CA LYS A 41 -4.32 3.23 4.43
C LYS A 41 -4.47 4.30 5.54
N GLN A 42 -3.47 5.14 5.76
CA GLN A 42 -3.46 6.15 6.84
C GLN A 42 -4.08 7.50 6.45
N LYS A 43 -4.17 7.79 5.14
CA LYS A 43 -4.71 9.05 4.61
C LYS A 43 -6.18 9.01 4.21
N TRP A 44 -6.87 7.88 4.35
CA TRP A 44 -8.32 7.86 4.17
C TRP A 44 -8.97 8.51 5.39
N ASP A 45 -9.79 9.54 5.15
CA ASP A 45 -10.38 10.42 6.16
C ASP A 45 -11.09 9.63 7.26
N LYS A 46 -10.48 9.57 8.44
CA LYS A 46 -11.11 9.03 9.66
C LYS A 46 -12.27 9.94 10.14
N SER A 47 -12.39 11.14 9.59
CA SER A 47 -13.45 12.11 9.87
C SER A 47 -14.58 12.12 8.82
N HIS A 48 -14.47 11.36 7.73
CA HIS A 48 -15.49 11.33 6.71
C HIS A 48 -16.74 10.62 7.25
N LYS A 49 -17.78 11.39 7.52
CA LYS A 49 -19.11 10.85 7.82
C LYS A 49 -19.82 10.67 6.49
N VAL A 50 -20.35 9.46 6.26
CA VAL A 50 -21.30 9.26 5.15
C VAL A 50 -22.50 10.13 5.44
N PRO A 51 -22.83 11.11 4.59
CA PRO A 51 -24.02 11.93 4.78
C PRO A 51 -25.28 11.08 4.57
N ASP A 52 -26.23 11.22 5.48
CA ASP A 52 -27.56 10.64 5.34
C ASP A 52 -28.41 11.59 4.49
N PHE A 53 -28.87 11.13 3.33
CA PHE A 53 -29.72 11.88 2.41
C PHE A 53 -31.10 11.24 2.30
N ASN A 54 -32.15 12.05 2.29
CA ASN A 54 -33.50 11.60 1.96
C ASN A 54 -33.82 11.87 0.48
N VAL A 55 -34.73 11.08 -0.07
CA VAL A 55 -35.19 11.28 -1.45
C VAL A 55 -35.84 12.65 -1.56
N GLY A 56 -35.37 13.47 -2.51
CA GLY A 56 -35.83 14.84 -2.71
C GLY A 56 -34.96 15.94 -2.08
N ASP A 57 -34.02 15.60 -1.19
CA ASP A 57 -33.10 16.58 -0.60
C ASP A 57 -32.23 17.23 -1.69
N LEU A 58 -32.01 18.55 -1.60
CA LEU A 58 -31.16 19.26 -2.55
C LEU A 58 -29.68 18.98 -2.22
N VAL A 59 -28.99 18.29 -3.13
CA VAL A 59 -27.59 17.91 -2.97
C VAL A 59 -26.72 18.64 -3.99
N LEU A 60 -25.56 19.11 -3.54
CA LEU A 60 -24.53 19.69 -4.39
C LEU A 60 -23.69 18.58 -5.03
N VAL A 61 -23.78 18.44 -6.34
CA VAL A 61 -23.01 17.46 -7.11
C VAL A 61 -21.91 18.17 -7.89
N SER A 62 -20.66 17.87 -7.57
CA SER A 62 -19.50 18.33 -8.34
C SER A 62 -19.09 17.27 -9.37
N THR A 63 -19.13 17.62 -10.64
CA THR A 63 -18.62 16.75 -11.72
C THR A 63 -17.37 17.36 -12.35
N LEU A 64 -16.37 16.54 -12.62
CA LEU A 64 -15.27 16.91 -13.51
C LEU A 64 -15.83 17.03 -14.93
N ASN A 65 -15.56 18.14 -15.61
CA ASN A 65 -16.01 18.34 -16.98
C ASN A 65 -15.14 17.52 -17.95
N PHE A 66 -15.50 16.26 -18.20
CA PHE A 66 -14.74 15.35 -19.07
C PHE A 66 -14.81 15.71 -20.56
N ASN A 67 -15.73 16.59 -20.97
CA ASN A 67 -15.87 17.00 -22.38
C ASN A 67 -14.77 17.97 -22.84
N ASN A 68 -13.95 18.49 -21.93
CA ASN A 68 -12.82 19.36 -22.24
C ASN A 68 -11.53 18.53 -22.42
N ILE A 69 -11.41 17.81 -23.55
CA ILE A 69 -10.13 17.15 -23.92
C ILE A 69 -9.03 18.21 -24.14
N LYS A 70 -9.40 19.41 -24.59
CA LYS A 70 -8.48 20.55 -24.84
C LYS A 70 -8.77 21.81 -24.00
N GLY A 71 -9.79 21.81 -23.15
CA GLY A 71 -10.21 23.00 -22.38
C GLY A 71 -9.82 22.93 -20.89
N PRO A 72 -10.01 24.03 -20.13
CA PRO A 72 -9.71 24.04 -18.71
C PRO A 72 -10.61 23.03 -17.99
N LYS A 73 -9.98 22.07 -17.29
CA LYS A 73 -10.61 21.01 -16.50
C LYS A 73 -11.14 21.57 -15.16
N LYS A 74 -11.97 22.61 -15.23
CA LYS A 74 -12.61 23.19 -14.04
C LYS A 74 -13.74 22.28 -13.56
N LEU A 75 -13.86 22.15 -12.24
CA LEU A 75 -15.01 21.51 -11.60
C LEU A 75 -16.29 22.30 -11.93
N LYS A 76 -17.36 21.58 -12.29
CA LYS A 76 -18.70 22.16 -12.43
C LYS A 76 -19.58 21.62 -11.32
N TYR A 77 -20.33 22.52 -10.68
CA TYR A 77 -21.22 22.20 -9.57
C TYR A 77 -22.67 22.37 -10.01
N PHE A 78 -23.51 21.43 -9.62
CA PHE A 78 -24.96 21.45 -9.88
C PHE A 78 -25.70 21.14 -8.58
N ILE A 79 -26.78 21.88 -8.31
CA ILE A 79 -27.72 21.54 -7.24
C ILE A 79 -28.82 20.69 -7.87
N LYS A 80 -29.04 19.48 -7.35
CA LYS A 80 -30.07 18.56 -7.84
C LYS A 80 -30.74 17.85 -6.68
N PRO A 81 -32.04 17.50 -6.79
CA PRO A 81 -32.70 16.64 -5.82
C PRO A 81 -32.05 15.25 -5.82
N TYR A 82 -31.85 14.68 -4.64
CA TYR A 82 -31.30 13.35 -4.46
C TYR A 82 -32.30 12.30 -4.97
N GLN A 83 -31.79 11.38 -5.78
CA GLN A 83 -32.51 10.21 -6.27
C GLN A 83 -31.74 8.95 -5.86
N PRO A 84 -32.44 7.88 -5.42
CA PRO A 84 -31.78 6.62 -5.11
C PRO A 84 -31.13 6.02 -6.36
N ALA A 85 -30.17 5.13 -6.16
CA ALA A 85 -29.51 4.47 -7.29
C ALA A 85 -30.49 3.54 -8.03
N ASP A 86 -30.93 3.95 -9.21
CA ASP A 86 -31.79 3.15 -10.05
C ASP A 86 -31.04 1.94 -10.62
N LYS A 87 -31.55 0.74 -10.33
CA LYS A 87 -30.98 -0.52 -10.84
C LYS A 87 -31.13 -0.65 -12.36
N GLU A 88 -32.15 -0.02 -12.94
CA GLU A 88 -32.39 -0.04 -14.39
C GLU A 88 -31.34 0.75 -15.17
N PHE A 89 -30.92 1.91 -14.65
CA PHE A 89 -29.89 2.74 -15.29
C PHE A 89 -28.47 2.19 -15.06
N PHE A 90 -28.26 1.48 -13.96
CA PHE A 90 -26.94 0.95 -13.59
C PHE A 90 -26.99 -0.54 -13.25
N PRO A 91 -27.31 -1.41 -14.23
CA PRO A 91 -27.50 -2.85 -14.00
C PRO A 91 -26.22 -3.57 -13.53
N LEU A 92 -25.05 -2.97 -13.76
CA LEU A 92 -23.76 -3.54 -13.38
C LEU A 92 -23.28 -3.13 -11.97
N ARG A 93 -24.02 -2.26 -11.26
CA ARG A 93 -23.67 -1.87 -9.88
C ARG A 93 -24.13 -2.95 -8.90
N ASN A 94 -23.33 -4.01 -8.79
CA ASN A 94 -23.49 -4.95 -7.68
C ASN A 94 -22.87 -4.32 -6.42
N PRO A 95 -23.56 -4.31 -5.26
CA PRO A 95 -22.97 -3.86 -4.01
C PRO A 95 -21.84 -4.82 -3.64
N THR A 96 -20.60 -4.38 -3.81
CA THR A 96 -19.45 -5.12 -3.31
C THR A 96 -19.49 -5.05 -1.78
N PRO A 97 -19.45 -6.20 -1.08
CA PRO A 97 -19.30 -6.18 0.36
C PRO A 97 -18.03 -5.40 0.70
N LEU A 98 -18.13 -4.45 1.63
CA LEU A 98 -17.00 -3.69 2.15
C LEU A 98 -16.04 -4.66 2.83
N THR A 99 -15.17 -5.27 2.02
CA THR A 99 -14.12 -6.16 2.53
C THR A 99 -13.08 -5.21 3.09
N VAL A 100 -13.16 -4.95 4.39
CA VAL A 100 -12.09 -4.24 5.09
C VAL A 100 -10.81 -5.01 4.74
N PRO A 101 -9.84 -4.38 4.05
CA PRO A 101 -8.62 -5.08 3.69
C PRO A 101 -8.05 -5.66 4.98
N PRO A 102 -7.65 -6.94 5.01
CA PRO A 102 -7.17 -7.57 6.23
C PRO A 102 -6.14 -6.64 6.86
N MET A 103 -6.48 -6.13 8.04
CA MET A 103 -5.52 -5.41 8.87
C MET A 103 -4.43 -6.44 9.13
N GLU A 104 -3.20 -6.15 8.74
CA GLU A 104 -2.07 -7.05 8.98
C GLU A 104 -2.05 -7.30 10.49
N GLN A 105 -2.55 -8.47 10.88
CA GLN A 105 -2.47 -8.95 12.24
C GLN A 105 -0.97 -9.03 12.49
N GLY A 106 -0.48 -8.24 13.45
CA GLY A 106 0.94 -8.18 13.75
C GLY A 106 1.45 -9.60 13.91
N GLU A 107 2.45 -9.98 13.12
CA GLU A 107 3.03 -11.31 13.19
C GLU A 107 3.44 -11.60 14.65
N ASP A 108 3.21 -12.82 15.12
CA ASP A 108 3.61 -13.26 16.45
C ASP A 108 5.14 -13.22 16.59
N ARG A 109 5.68 -12.06 16.97
CA ARG A 109 7.12 -11.83 17.11
C ARG A 109 7.66 -12.58 18.34
N LYS A 110 8.17 -13.80 18.12
CA LYS A 110 8.83 -14.58 19.18
C LYS A 110 10.26 -14.09 19.42
N ILE A 111 10.51 -13.63 20.63
CA ILE A 111 11.82 -13.19 21.10
C ILE A 111 12.77 -14.40 21.23
N LYS A 112 13.99 -14.28 20.68
CA LYS A 112 15.04 -15.30 20.83
C LYS A 112 15.99 -14.97 21.97
N LYS A 113 16.43 -13.71 22.06
CA LYS A 113 17.44 -13.28 23.03
C LYS A 113 17.36 -11.79 23.34
N VAL A 114 17.60 -11.43 24.60
CA VAL A 114 17.88 -10.05 25.01
C VAL A 114 19.39 -9.79 24.89
N ILE A 115 19.76 -8.73 24.18
CA ILE A 115 21.17 -8.38 23.92
C ILE A 115 21.69 -7.43 24.99
N LYS A 116 20.91 -6.39 25.32
CA LYS A 116 21.39 -5.29 26.15
C LYS A 116 20.25 -4.69 26.97
N GLU A 117 20.54 -4.32 28.20
CA GLU A 117 19.65 -3.54 29.07
C GLU A 117 20.18 -2.10 29.17
N ARG A 118 19.28 -1.11 29.22
CA ARG A 118 19.59 0.25 29.67
C ARG A 118 18.50 0.76 30.61
N ARG A 119 18.88 1.63 31.54
CA ARG A 119 17.96 2.37 32.40
C ARG A 119 17.83 3.80 31.90
N LEU A 120 16.60 4.27 31.76
CA LEU A 120 16.36 5.67 31.41
C LEU A 120 16.53 6.55 32.65
N ARG A 121 17.31 7.62 32.51
CA ARG A 121 17.56 8.56 33.62
C ARG A 121 16.27 9.35 33.87
N GLY A 122 15.71 9.26 35.08
CA GLY A 122 14.51 10.00 35.48
C GLY A 122 13.19 9.25 35.33
N LYS A 123 13.18 8.02 34.83
CA LYS A 123 12.02 7.12 34.88
C LYS A 123 12.47 5.78 35.45
N ASN A 124 11.68 5.16 36.33
CA ASN A 124 11.90 3.78 36.79
C ASN A 124 11.55 2.76 35.67
N GLN A 125 11.99 3.02 34.44
CA GLN A 125 11.74 2.21 33.27
C GLN A 125 13.07 1.66 32.74
N ARG A 126 13.05 0.36 32.43
CA ARG A 126 14.15 -0.34 31.79
C ARG A 126 13.77 -0.58 30.33
N GLU A 127 14.77 -0.50 29.46
CA GLU A 127 14.61 -0.86 28.06
C GLU A 127 15.61 -1.96 27.72
N TYR A 128 15.15 -2.90 26.90
CA TYR A 128 15.90 -4.07 26.47
C TYR A 128 16.03 -4.07 24.95
N ILE A 129 17.25 -4.20 24.40
CA ILE A 129 17.41 -4.56 22.99
C ILE A 129 17.09 -6.04 22.86
N VAL A 130 16.15 -6.37 22.00
CA VAL A 130 15.70 -7.73 21.77
C VAL A 130 15.98 -8.16 20.34
N ARG A 131 16.51 -9.38 20.21
CA ARG A 131 16.66 -10.10 18.95
C ARG A 131 15.58 -11.15 18.81
N TYR A 132 14.87 -11.10 17.70
CA TYR A 132 13.79 -12.04 17.39
C TYR A 132 14.31 -13.37 16.84
N ARG A 133 13.44 -14.39 16.86
CA ARG A 133 13.76 -15.73 16.33
C ARG A 133 13.76 -15.77 14.81
N SER A 134 12.88 -14.98 14.18
CA SER A 134 12.86 -14.83 12.73
C SER A 134 13.97 -13.87 12.30
N PRO A 135 14.78 -14.22 11.29
CA PRO A 135 15.82 -13.34 10.75
C PRO A 135 15.26 -12.14 9.97
N VAL A 136 13.95 -12.12 9.72
CA VAL A 136 13.26 -11.03 9.01
C VAL A 136 13.07 -9.80 9.89
N HIS A 137 13.02 -9.97 11.21
CA HIS A 137 12.82 -8.87 12.14
C HIS A 137 14.15 -8.31 12.63
N GLU A 138 14.28 -6.98 12.58
CA GLU A 138 15.44 -6.26 13.10
C GLU A 138 15.43 -6.19 14.63
N ASP A 139 16.60 -5.95 15.22
CA ASP A 139 16.75 -5.78 16.66
C ASP A 139 16.04 -4.50 17.14
N GLU A 140 15.19 -4.59 18.15
CA GLU A 140 14.31 -3.48 18.61
C GLU A 140 14.47 -3.24 20.12
N TRP A 141 14.38 -1.98 20.55
CA TRP A 141 14.28 -1.62 21.97
C TRP A 141 12.86 -1.79 22.46
N LEU A 142 12.65 -2.67 23.45
CA LEU A 142 11.38 -2.86 24.13
C LEU A 142 11.46 -2.33 25.55
N ALA A 143 10.46 -1.54 25.94
CA ALA A 143 10.32 -1.09 27.32
C ALA A 143 9.71 -2.20 28.19
N GLU A 144 10.12 -2.23 29.45
CA GLU A 144 9.49 -3.04 30.51
C GLU A 144 8.16 -2.45 30.99
#